data_AF-A0A0C9UDF7-F1
#
_entry.id   AF-A0A0C9UDF7-F1
#
_cell.length_a   1.000
_cell.length_b   1.000
_cell.length_c   1.000
_cell.angle_alpha   90.00
_cell.angle_beta   90.00
_cell.angle_gamma   90.00
#
_symmetry.space_group_name_H-M   'P 1'
#
loop_
_entity.id
_entity.type
_entity.pdbx_description
1 polymer ?
#
loop_
_entity_poly.entity_id
_entity_poly.type
_entity_poly.pdbx_seq_one_letter_code
_entity_poly.pdbx_strand_id
1 'polypeptide(L)'
;MNLQLLQFAQVYEMLSSLFLALATGWSANALNSGVGKLPAMGYNAWNAFQCNVDEALVLQTAGLMKSLGLIDAGYTRFDLDDCWAVKNRSSTGLLVPDPAKFPSGFNSLTSKLNKLGLNAGIYSDSGWFTCMCHNQCDWSVFSLT
;
A
#
# COMPACT_ATOMS: atom_id res chain seq x y z
N MET A 1 -22.95 62.50 -7.27
CA MET A 1 -22.99 61.04 -7.07
C MET A 1 -22.69 60.78 -5.60
N ASN A 2 -23.63 60.17 -4.86
CA ASN A 2 -23.57 60.11 -3.40
C ASN A 2 -22.51 59.07 -2.96
N LEU A 3 -21.56 59.48 -2.11
CA LEU A 3 -20.46 58.64 -1.64
C LEU A 3 -20.95 57.34 -1.00
N GLN A 4 -22.14 57.36 -0.38
CA GLN A 4 -22.75 56.17 0.23
C GLN A 4 -23.15 55.13 -0.82
N LEU A 5 -23.68 55.53 -1.98
CA LEU A 5 -24.09 54.59 -3.03
C LEU A 5 -22.89 53.87 -3.67
N LEU A 6 -21.74 54.56 -3.76
CA LEU A 6 -20.47 53.97 -4.23
C LEU A 6 -19.96 52.89 -3.26
N GLN A 7 -20.07 53.11 -1.95
CA GLN A 7 -19.65 52.12 -0.95
C GLN A 7 -20.51 50.84 -1.01
N PHE A 8 -21.82 50.96 -1.18
CA PHE A 8 -22.71 49.79 -1.30
C PHE A 8 -22.44 48.98 -2.57
N ALA A 9 -22.21 49.63 -3.71
CA ALA A 9 -21.86 48.94 -4.97
C ALA A 9 -20.54 48.18 -4.84
N GLN A 10 -19.53 48.79 -4.21
CA GLN A 10 -18.21 48.17 -4.05
C GLN A 10 -18.23 46.95 -3.12
N VAL A 11 -19.06 46.98 -2.07
CA VAL A 11 -19.31 45.81 -1.21
C VAL A 11 -20.03 44.70 -1.97
N TYR A 12 -21.01 45.04 -2.81
CA TYR A 12 -21.75 44.05 -3.61
C TYR A 12 -20.85 43.34 -4.64
N GLU A 13 -19.98 44.07 -5.33
CA GLU A 13 -19.00 43.52 -6.27
C GLU A 13 -18.01 42.57 -5.57
N MET A 14 -17.53 42.97 -4.37
CA MET A 14 -16.64 42.13 -3.56
C MET A 14 -17.34 40.85 -3.10
N LEU A 15 -18.59 40.93 -2.62
CA LEU A 15 -19.36 39.78 -2.18
C LEU A 15 -19.71 38.85 -3.35
N SER A 16 -20.05 39.41 -4.51
CA SER A 16 -20.36 38.65 -5.73
C SER A 16 -19.13 37.89 -6.25
N SER A 17 -17.95 38.53 -6.22
CA SER A 17 -16.69 37.91 -6.62
C SER A 17 -16.26 36.79 -5.67
N LEU A 18 -16.46 36.96 -4.36
CA LEU A 18 -16.18 35.93 -3.36
C LEU A 18 -17.11 34.73 -3.51
N PHE A 19 -18.40 34.96 -3.79
CA PHE A 19 -19.36 33.89 -4.09
C PHE A 19 -18.96 33.10 -5.33
N LEU A 20 -18.50 33.78 -6.40
CA LEU A 20 -18.08 33.11 -7.63
C LEU A 20 -16.81 32.26 -7.42
N ALA A 21 -15.86 32.75 -6.63
CA ALA A 21 -14.64 32.02 -6.27
C ALA A 21 -14.91 30.77 -5.41
N LEU A 22 -15.93 30.81 -4.54
CA LEU A 22 -16.36 29.65 -3.76
C LEU A 22 -17.24 28.68 -4.56
N ALA A 23 -17.96 29.17 -5.58
CA ALA A 23 -18.80 28.35 -6.45
C ALA A 23 -18.00 27.53 -7.46
N THR A 24 -16.82 28.00 -7.87
CA THR A 24 -15.85 27.20 -8.64
C THR A 24 -15.05 26.32 -7.70
N GLY A 25 -15.67 25.26 -7.19
CA GLY A 25 -15.00 24.28 -6.33
C GLY A 25 -13.72 23.76 -6.99
N TRP A 26 -12.62 23.71 -6.23
CA TRP A 26 -11.38 23.08 -6.69
C TRP A 26 -11.65 21.61 -6.99
N SER A 27 -11.51 21.21 -8.25
CA SER A 27 -11.49 19.81 -8.62
C SER A 27 -10.33 19.13 -7.92
N ALA A 28 -10.63 18.16 -7.06
CA ALA A 28 -9.61 17.27 -6.52
C ALA A 28 -9.13 16.35 -7.66
N ASN A 29 -7.86 16.49 -8.04
CA ASN A 29 -7.24 15.59 -8.99
C ASN A 29 -6.88 14.29 -8.25
N ALA A 30 -7.48 13.17 -8.67
CA ALA A 30 -7.17 11.86 -8.13
C ALA A 30 -6.74 10.93 -9.26
N LEU A 31 -5.80 10.03 -8.95
CA LEU A 31 -5.41 8.97 -9.87
C LEU A 31 -6.57 7.97 -9.98
N ASN A 32 -7.12 7.78 -11.19
CA ASN A 32 -8.19 6.82 -11.44
C ASN A 32 -7.62 5.47 -11.94
N SER A 33 -6.87 4.78 -11.07
CA SER A 33 -6.24 3.50 -11.39
C SER A 33 -7.10 2.28 -11.06
N GLY A 34 -8.32 2.47 -10.56
CA GLY A 34 -9.21 1.37 -10.14
C GLY A 34 -8.85 0.71 -8.79
N VAL A 35 -7.72 1.08 -8.19
CA VAL A 35 -7.26 0.59 -6.87
C VAL A 35 -6.94 1.76 -5.94
N GLY A 36 -6.90 1.53 -4.63
CA GLY A 36 -6.52 2.56 -3.65
C GLY A 36 -7.54 3.69 -3.47
N LYS A 37 -8.80 3.49 -3.88
CA LYS A 37 -9.89 4.45 -3.66
C LYS A 37 -10.19 4.67 -2.17
N LEU A 38 -10.05 3.61 -1.38
CA LEU A 38 -10.11 3.63 0.08
C LEU A 38 -8.73 3.24 0.63
N PRO A 39 -8.40 3.62 1.87
CA PRO A 39 -7.18 3.17 2.52
C PRO A 39 -7.05 1.65 2.50
N ALA A 40 -5.85 1.15 2.20
CA ALA A 40 -5.58 -0.28 2.26
C ALA A 40 -5.68 -0.77 3.72
N MET A 41 -6.36 -1.89 3.92
CA MET A 41 -6.50 -2.55 5.21
C MET A 41 -5.89 -3.94 5.16
N GLY A 42 -4.98 -4.23 6.09
CA GLY A 42 -4.26 -5.49 6.13
C GLY A 42 -3.34 -5.63 7.32
N TYR A 43 -2.42 -6.58 7.21
CA TYR A 43 -1.41 -6.87 8.21
C TYR A 43 -0.03 -6.87 7.58
N ASN A 44 0.94 -6.26 8.27
CA ASN A 44 2.36 -6.32 7.95
C ASN A 44 3.11 -6.89 9.16
N ALA A 45 3.95 -7.90 8.93
CA ALA A 45 4.67 -8.63 9.98
C ALA A 45 5.82 -7.86 10.64
N TRP A 46 6.29 -6.76 10.03
CA TRP A 46 7.51 -6.04 10.43
C TRP A 46 7.53 -5.60 11.89
N ASN A 47 6.46 -4.94 12.34
CA ASN A 47 6.38 -4.38 13.69
C ASN A 47 6.43 -5.45 14.79
N ALA A 48 6.03 -6.68 14.49
CA ALA A 48 6.04 -7.79 15.43
C ALA A 48 7.29 -8.66 15.32
N PHE A 49 7.76 -8.93 14.10
CA PHE A 49 8.72 -10.01 13.85
C PHE A 49 10.03 -9.56 13.17
N GLN A 50 10.09 -8.34 12.62
CA GLN A 50 11.24 -7.85 11.85
C GLN A 50 11.69 -8.90 10.82
N CYS A 51 12.96 -9.33 10.83
CA CYS A 51 13.48 -10.34 9.90
C CYS A 51 13.11 -11.80 10.26
N ASN A 52 12.48 -12.07 11.41
CA ASN A 52 12.13 -13.42 11.85
C ASN A 52 10.78 -13.86 11.25
N VAL A 53 10.73 -13.90 9.92
CA VAL A 53 9.56 -14.30 9.13
C VAL A 53 9.88 -15.47 8.22
N ASP A 54 8.95 -16.43 8.17
CA ASP A 54 8.96 -17.59 7.29
C ASP A 54 7.53 -17.96 6.81
N GLU A 55 7.42 -18.94 5.92
CA GLU A 55 6.14 -19.38 5.35
C GLU A 55 5.15 -19.83 6.43
N ALA A 56 5.62 -20.53 7.47
CA ALA A 56 4.76 -21.06 8.51
C ALA A 56 4.12 -19.93 9.33
N LEU A 57 4.91 -18.92 9.70
CA LEU A 57 4.44 -17.74 10.41
C LEU A 57 3.40 -16.96 9.58
N VAL A 58 3.67 -16.76 8.29
CA VAL A 58 2.74 -16.07 7.39
C VAL A 58 1.40 -16.80 7.34
N LEU A 59 1.41 -18.12 7.10
CA LEU A 59 0.19 -18.91 7.00
C LEU A 59 -0.56 -19.02 8.33
N GLN A 60 0.15 -19.13 9.45
CA GLN A 60 -0.45 -19.13 10.78
C GLN A 60 -1.16 -17.80 11.06
N THR A 61 -0.48 -16.67 10.78
CA THR A 61 -1.03 -15.34 11.00
C THR A 61 -2.24 -15.08 10.08
N ALA A 62 -2.16 -15.47 8.81
CA ALA A 62 -3.29 -15.41 7.88
C ALA A 62 -4.49 -16.24 8.35
N GLY A 63 -4.24 -17.44 8.90
CA GLY A 63 -5.27 -18.26 9.53
C GLY A 63 -5.95 -17.55 10.71
N LEU A 64 -5.17 -16.88 11.55
CA LEU A 64 -5.68 -16.09 12.67
C LEU A 64 -6.49 -14.88 12.21
N MET A 65 -6.04 -14.15 11.18
CA MET A 65 -6.80 -13.05 10.59
C MET A 65 -8.19 -13.50 10.15
N LYS A 66 -8.29 -14.71 9.57
CA LYS A 66 -9.57 -15.31 9.20
C LYS A 66 -10.39 -15.71 10.42
N SER A 67 -9.82 -16.49 11.36
CA SER A 67 -10.58 -17.02 12.50
C SER A 67 -11.06 -15.93 13.47
N LEU A 68 -10.34 -14.80 13.53
CA LEU A 68 -10.70 -13.65 14.35
C LEU A 68 -11.64 -12.66 13.62
N GLY A 69 -12.07 -12.96 12.39
CA GLY A 69 -13.00 -12.12 11.63
C GLY A 69 -12.41 -10.83 11.05
N LEU A 70 -11.08 -10.69 11.02
CA LEU A 70 -10.43 -9.48 10.49
C LEU A 70 -10.60 -9.36 8.97
N ILE A 71 -10.57 -10.49 8.26
CA ILE A 71 -10.82 -10.51 6.82
C ILE A 71 -12.24 -10.01 6.51
N ASP A 72 -13.24 -10.49 7.26
CA ASP A 72 -14.64 -10.06 7.10
C ASP A 72 -14.84 -8.58 7.46
N ALA A 73 -14.01 -8.05 8.36
CA ALA A 73 -13.96 -6.62 8.69
C ALA A 73 -13.22 -5.76 7.65
N GLY A 74 -12.65 -6.35 6.60
CA GLY A 74 -12.00 -5.65 5.49
C GLY A 74 -10.47 -5.71 5.47
N TYR A 75 -9.81 -6.34 6.46
CA TYR A 75 -8.35 -6.54 6.47
C TYR A 75 -7.96 -7.68 5.52
N THR A 76 -7.95 -7.35 4.23
CA THR A 76 -7.81 -8.29 3.11
C THR A 76 -6.39 -8.38 2.56
N ARG A 77 -5.43 -7.59 3.09
CA ARG A 77 -4.03 -7.67 2.67
C ARG A 77 -3.14 -8.35 3.71
N PHE A 78 -2.19 -9.16 3.23
CA PHE A 78 -1.03 -9.61 3.99
C PHE A 78 0.24 -9.14 3.29
N ASP A 79 0.95 -8.19 3.89
CA ASP A 79 2.15 -7.60 3.33
C ASP A 79 3.40 -8.20 4.01
N LEU A 80 4.23 -8.85 3.20
CA LEU A 80 5.51 -9.40 3.63
C LEU A 80 6.60 -8.33 3.45
N ASP A 81 7.14 -7.89 4.58
CA ASP A 81 8.17 -6.85 4.65
C ASP A 81 9.57 -7.41 4.34
N ASP A 82 10.63 -6.70 4.70
CA ASP A 82 12.03 -7.02 4.43
C ASP A 82 12.47 -8.44 4.87
N CYS A 83 13.66 -8.84 4.46
CA CYS A 83 14.32 -10.09 4.85
C CYS A 83 13.69 -11.38 4.27
N TRP A 84 12.87 -11.28 3.21
CA TRP A 84 12.23 -12.43 2.56
C TRP A 84 13.08 -13.14 1.49
N ALA A 85 13.99 -12.42 0.85
CA ALA A 85 14.80 -12.90 -0.28
C ALA A 85 16.21 -13.32 0.16
N VAL A 86 16.90 -14.15 -0.63
CA VAL A 86 18.34 -14.41 -0.46
C VAL A 86 19.17 -13.22 -0.93
N LYS A 87 20.26 -12.88 -0.21
CA LYS A 87 21.11 -11.70 -0.43
C LYS A 87 21.54 -11.44 -1.88
N ASN A 88 21.72 -12.49 -2.68
CA ASN A 88 22.19 -12.37 -4.05
C ASN A 88 21.06 -12.65 -5.03
N ARG A 89 21.01 -11.88 -6.11
CA ARG A 89 20.13 -12.19 -7.24
C ARG A 89 20.53 -13.51 -7.88
N SER A 90 19.58 -14.12 -8.58
CA SER A 90 19.87 -15.22 -9.51
C SER A 90 20.84 -14.76 -10.61
N SER A 91 21.39 -15.72 -11.36
CA SER A 91 22.28 -15.45 -12.50
C SER A 91 21.62 -14.63 -13.61
N THR A 92 20.29 -14.61 -13.68
CA THR A 92 19.50 -13.78 -14.62
C THR A 92 19.12 -12.42 -14.03
N GLY A 93 19.57 -12.11 -12.83
CA GLY A 93 19.30 -10.83 -12.17
C GLY A 93 17.93 -10.74 -11.50
N LEU A 94 17.22 -11.84 -11.25
CA LEU A 94 15.94 -11.84 -10.54
C LEU A 94 16.13 -11.94 -9.01
N LEU A 95 15.21 -11.33 -8.25
CA LEU A 95 15.06 -11.59 -6.81
C LEU A 95 14.61 -13.03 -6.59
N VAL A 96 15.17 -13.70 -5.59
CA VAL A 96 14.88 -15.09 -5.26
C VAL A 96 14.43 -15.18 -3.80
N PRO A 97 13.22 -15.69 -3.52
CA PRO A 97 12.79 -15.97 -2.15
C PRO A 97 13.77 -16.90 -1.44
N ASP A 98 14.01 -16.67 -0.15
CA ASP A 98 14.86 -17.56 0.63
C ASP A 98 14.21 -18.96 0.74
N PRO A 99 14.81 -20.01 0.14
CA PRO A 99 14.22 -21.35 0.15
C PRO A 99 14.18 -21.98 1.54
N ALA A 100 14.99 -21.51 2.49
CA ALA A 100 14.93 -21.96 3.88
C ALA A 100 13.71 -21.38 4.60
N LYS A 101 13.33 -20.13 4.29
CA LYS A 101 12.16 -19.46 4.86
C LYS A 101 10.86 -19.80 4.12
N PHE A 102 10.93 -19.93 2.80
CA PHE A 102 9.78 -20.14 1.92
C PHE A 102 9.97 -21.40 1.06
N PRO A 103 10.00 -22.59 1.68
CA PRO A 103 10.35 -23.83 1.01
C PRO A 103 9.35 -24.24 -0.09
N SER A 104 8.09 -23.81 -0.02
CA SER A 104 7.12 -24.09 -1.09
C SER A 104 7.11 -23.04 -2.21
N GLY A 105 7.88 -21.94 -2.05
CA GLY A 105 7.92 -20.83 -2.99
C GLY A 105 6.69 -19.93 -2.95
N PHE A 106 6.81 -18.74 -3.56
CA PHE A 106 5.79 -17.71 -3.47
C PHE A 106 4.48 -18.05 -4.21
N ASN A 107 4.50 -18.79 -5.31
CA ASN A 107 3.27 -19.20 -6.00
C ASN A 107 2.35 -20.06 -5.12
N SER A 108 2.95 -20.96 -4.33
CA SER A 108 2.23 -21.79 -3.35
C SER A 108 1.69 -20.92 -2.21
N LEU A 109 2.53 -20.04 -1.66
CA LEU A 109 2.16 -19.14 -0.58
C LEU A 109 0.98 -18.22 -0.98
N THR A 110 1.08 -17.54 -2.13
CA THR A 110 0.04 -16.63 -2.63
C THR A 110 -1.26 -17.39 -2.92
N SER A 111 -1.18 -18.59 -3.49
CA SER A 111 -2.34 -19.46 -3.69
C SER A 111 -3.04 -19.83 -2.38
N LYS A 112 -2.29 -20.10 -1.30
CA LYS A 112 -2.86 -20.38 0.03
C LYS A 112 -3.50 -19.14 0.65
N LEU A 113 -2.87 -17.97 0.54
CA LEU A 113 -3.42 -16.68 1.02
C LEU A 113 -4.70 -16.31 0.27
N ASN A 114 -4.71 -16.43 -1.06
CA ASN A 114 -5.88 -16.16 -1.89
C ASN A 114 -7.07 -17.05 -1.51
N LYS A 115 -6.84 -18.34 -1.20
CA LYS A 115 -7.89 -19.25 -0.71
C LYS A 115 -8.48 -18.85 0.64
N LEU A 116 -7.76 -18.07 1.44
CA LEU A 116 -8.27 -17.53 2.71
C LEU A 116 -9.08 -16.24 2.50
N GLY A 117 -9.00 -15.61 1.33
CA GLY A 117 -9.58 -14.30 1.04
C GLY A 117 -8.59 -13.14 1.21
N LEU A 118 -7.29 -13.41 1.21
CA LEU A 118 -6.23 -12.41 1.36
C LEU A 118 -5.50 -12.17 0.04
N ASN A 119 -5.15 -10.91 -0.23
CA ASN A 119 -4.22 -10.49 -1.26
C ASN A 119 -2.80 -10.37 -0.67
N ALA A 120 -1.80 -10.89 -1.37
CA ALA A 120 -0.41 -10.80 -0.95
C ALA A 120 0.26 -9.47 -1.36
N GLY A 121 1.08 -8.92 -0.47
CA GLY A 121 2.01 -7.83 -0.76
C GLY A 121 3.45 -8.24 -0.50
N ILE A 122 4.36 -7.55 -1.18
CA ILE A 122 5.79 -7.77 -1.05
C ILE A 122 6.52 -6.43 -0.93
N TYR A 123 7.62 -6.45 -0.20
CA TYR A 123 8.50 -5.30 -0.03
C TYR A 123 9.73 -5.38 -0.95
N SER A 124 10.15 -4.22 -1.42
CA SER A 124 11.42 -3.95 -2.09
C SER A 124 11.86 -2.52 -1.74
N ASP A 125 13.07 -2.13 -2.14
CA ASP A 125 13.63 -0.81 -1.87
C ASP A 125 14.00 -0.08 -3.17
N SER A 126 13.97 1.26 -3.13
CA SER A 126 14.34 2.15 -4.23
C SER A 126 15.84 2.55 -4.20
N GLY A 127 16.67 1.82 -3.46
CA GLY A 127 18.10 2.06 -3.27
C GLY A 127 19.00 1.00 -3.92
N TRP A 128 20.15 0.75 -3.31
CA TRP A 128 21.04 -0.38 -3.67
C TRP A 128 20.83 -1.60 -2.79
N PHE A 129 20.24 -1.40 -1.61
CA PHE A 129 19.90 -2.45 -0.67
C PHE A 129 18.60 -2.11 0.02
N THR A 130 17.92 -3.11 0.56
CA THR A 130 16.84 -2.85 1.50
C THR A 130 17.33 -2.22 2.80
N CYS A 131 16.40 -1.77 3.64
CA CYS A 131 16.72 -1.18 4.94
C CYS A 131 17.53 -2.12 5.85
N MET A 132 17.34 -3.45 5.74
CA MET A 132 18.15 -4.46 6.43
C MET A 132 19.39 -4.91 5.65
N CYS A 133 19.78 -4.14 4.64
CA CYS A 133 20.89 -4.44 3.74
C CYS A 133 20.74 -5.81 3.04
N HIS A 134 19.50 -6.23 2.75
CA HIS A 134 19.19 -7.42 1.96
C HIS A 134 19.08 -7.02 0.48
N ASN A 135 19.65 -7.85 -0.41
CA ASN A 135 19.57 -7.81 -1.88
C ASN A 135 19.94 -6.51 -2.59
N GLN A 136 20.43 -6.60 -3.84
CA GLN A 136 20.51 -5.44 -4.73
C GLN A 136 19.14 -5.17 -5.36
N CYS A 137 18.68 -3.91 -5.52
CA CYS A 137 17.28 -3.57 -5.84
C CYS A 137 16.77 -3.97 -7.24
N ASP A 138 15.45 -4.23 -7.31
CA ASP A 138 14.63 -4.29 -8.53
C ASP A 138 13.57 -3.21 -8.39
N TRP A 139 13.37 -2.40 -9.43
CA TRP A 139 12.36 -1.35 -9.46
C TRP A 139 10.92 -1.88 -9.60
N SER A 140 10.75 -3.19 -9.58
CA SER A 140 9.45 -3.85 -9.70
C SER A 140 8.84 -4.09 -8.32
N VAL A 141 7.97 -3.18 -7.88
CA VAL A 141 6.97 -3.47 -6.85
C VAL A 141 6.01 -4.49 -7.44
N PHE A 142 6.28 -5.77 -7.22
CA PHE A 142 5.38 -6.82 -7.66
C PHE A 142 4.18 -6.88 -6.72
N SER A 143 3.03 -6.40 -7.19
CA SER A 143 1.77 -6.93 -6.69
C SER A 143 1.78 -8.43 -7.01
N LEU A 144 1.79 -9.28 -5.98
CA LEU A 144 1.69 -10.73 -6.12
C LEU A 144 0.22 -11.09 -6.44
N THR A 145 -0.26 -10.62 -7.58
CA THR A 145 -1.57 -10.94 -8.16
C THR A 145 -1.43 -11.99 -9.23
#